data_AF-A0AAI9UWP8-F1
#
_entry.id   AF-A0AAI9UWP8-F1
#
_cell.length_a   1.000
_cell.length_b   1.000
_cell.length_c   1.000
_cell.angle_alpha   90.00
_cell.angle_beta   90.00
_cell.angle_gamma   90.00
#
_symmetry.space_group_name_H-M   'P 1'
#
loop_
_entity.id
_entity.type
_entity.pdbx_description
1 polymer ?
#
loop_
_entity_poly.entity_id
_entity_poly.type
_entity_poly.pdbx_seq_one_letter_code
_entity_poly.pdbx_strand_id
1 'polypeptide(L)'
;MLATIHSTWVRYFATFLVCAGVFPAVAITFTWVTDNQGSASKRGAGLALFGMVGQCGPILGARLFPKSAQPWYSKGMWICTGLLFGAAIIAATLSLCLRLQNKKRDEKYGKSDLNYVPPEVSEEGDDHPLYRYVP
;
A
#
# COMPACT_ATOMS: atom_id res chain seq x y z
N MET A 1 2.40 -19.29 -6.67
CA MET A 1 3.10 -19.94 -7.81
C MET A 1 4.52 -20.42 -7.51
N LEU A 2 5.28 -19.86 -6.55
CA LEU A 2 6.63 -20.35 -6.19
C LEU A 2 6.67 -21.67 -5.40
N ALA A 3 5.55 -22.10 -4.79
CA ALA A 3 5.48 -23.26 -3.90
C ALA A 3 5.28 -24.61 -4.63
N THR A 4 4.94 -24.59 -5.92
CA THR A 4 4.55 -25.78 -6.70
C THR A 4 5.55 -26.14 -7.80
N ILE A 5 6.62 -25.35 -7.98
CA ILE A 5 7.55 -25.49 -9.10
C ILE A 5 8.91 -25.95 -8.58
N HIS A 6 9.38 -27.11 -9.07
CA HIS A 6 10.66 -27.70 -8.67
C HIS A 6 11.85 -27.24 -9.53
N SER A 7 11.61 -26.55 -10.65
CA SER A 7 12.67 -26.01 -11.52
C SER A 7 13.28 -24.74 -10.93
N THR A 8 14.60 -24.79 -10.66
CA THR A 8 15.37 -23.68 -10.07
C THR A 8 15.29 -22.40 -10.89
N TRP A 9 15.36 -22.50 -12.23
CA TRP A 9 15.29 -21.35 -13.14
C TRP A 9 13.97 -20.59 -13.03
N VAL A 10 12.86 -21.32 -12.96
CA VAL A 10 11.51 -20.71 -12.89
C VAL A 10 11.31 -20.03 -11.53
N ARG A 11 11.82 -20.60 -10.44
CA ARG A 11 11.77 -19.97 -9.11
C ARG A 11 12.60 -18.69 -9.06
N TYR A 12 13.78 -18.69 -9.70
CA TYR A 12 14.64 -17.51 -9.78
C TYR A 12 13.96 -16.37 -10.56
N PHE A 13 13.44 -16.68 -11.74
CA PHE A 13 12.69 -15.72 -12.56
C PHE A 13 11.46 -15.17 -11.82
N ALA A 14 10.67 -16.04 -11.17
CA ALA A 14 9.53 -15.62 -10.38
C ALA A 14 9.92 -14.69 -9.22
N THR A 15 11.05 -14.95 -8.55
CA THR A 15 11.57 -14.08 -7.48
C THR A 15 11.92 -12.71 -8.03
N PHE A 16 12.55 -12.65 -9.20
CA PHE A 16 12.89 -11.39 -9.85
C PHE A 16 11.64 -10.56 -10.18
N LEU A 17 10.60 -11.19 -10.73
CA LEU A 17 9.32 -10.52 -10.99
C LEU A 17 8.64 -10.00 -9.71
N VAL A 18 8.69 -10.78 -8.63
CA VAL A 18 8.16 -10.34 -7.33
C VAL A 18 8.92 -9.12 -6.83
N CYS A 19 10.25 -9.14 -6.84
CA CYS A 19 11.06 -7.99 -6.44
C CYS A 19 10.78 -6.76 -7.31
N ALA A 20 10.68 -6.94 -8.63
CA ALA A 20 10.39 -5.87 -9.58
C ALA A 20 9.02 -5.20 -9.31
N GLY A 21 8.03 -5.93 -8.78
CA GLY A 21 6.73 -5.36 -8.40
C GLY A 21 6.70 -4.76 -6.98
N VAL A 22 7.30 -5.44 -6.00
CA VAL A 22 7.19 -5.07 -4.58
C VAL A 22 7.88 -3.73 -4.29
N PHE A 23 9.07 -3.49 -4.82
CA PHE A 23 9.80 -2.24 -4.55
C PHE A 23 9.06 -0.97 -5.03
N PRO A 24 8.60 -0.88 -6.29
CA PRO A 24 7.81 0.27 -6.71
C PRO A 24 6.47 0.36 -5.98
N ALA A 25 5.83 -0.75 -5.61
CA ALA A 25 4.59 -0.72 -4.84
C ALA A 25 4.77 -0.03 -3.46
N VAL A 26 5.91 -0.26 -2.79
CA VAL A 26 6.24 0.43 -1.53
C VAL A 26 6.37 1.94 -1.74
N ALA A 27 7.08 2.37 -2.79
CA ALA A 27 7.25 3.78 -3.12
C ALA A 27 5.91 4.46 -3.45
N ILE A 28 5.08 3.82 -4.27
CA ILE A 28 3.73 4.32 -4.60
C ILE A 28 2.87 4.43 -3.34
N THR A 29 2.92 3.42 -2.45
CA THR A 29 2.15 3.44 -1.20
C THR A 29 2.61 4.58 -0.29
N PHE A 30 3.91 4.84 -0.23
CA PHE A 30 4.45 5.98 0.54
C PHE A 30 3.87 7.31 0.04
N THR A 31 3.92 7.56 -1.26
CA THR A 31 3.35 8.77 -1.88
C THR A 31 1.84 8.84 -1.65
N TRP A 32 1.13 7.72 -1.79
CA TRP A 32 -0.31 7.67 -1.57
C TRP A 32 -0.71 8.02 -0.13
N VAL A 33 0.10 7.59 0.85
CA VAL A 33 -0.08 7.96 2.26
C VAL A 33 0.17 9.44 2.48
N THR A 34 1.13 10.07 1.80
CA THR A 34 1.39 11.51 1.98
C THR A 34 0.34 12.39 1.31
N ASP A 35 -0.15 11.97 0.14
CA ASP A 35 -1.06 12.77 -0.69
C ASP A 35 -2.49 12.79 -0.11
N ASN A 36 -2.90 11.72 0.55
CA ASN A 36 -4.22 11.59 1.17
C ASN A 36 -4.35 12.17 2.58
N GLN A 37 -3.37 12.97 3.00
CA GLN A 37 -3.40 13.63 4.30
C GLN A 37 -3.44 15.14 4.05
N GLY A 38 -4.55 15.78 4.43
CA GLY A 38 -4.71 17.21 4.24
C GLY A 38 -3.82 18.09 5.13
N SER A 39 -3.38 17.60 6.29
CA SER A 39 -2.55 18.37 7.24
C SER A 39 -1.14 17.78 7.39
N ALA A 40 -0.14 18.65 7.58
CA ALA A 40 1.24 18.25 7.84
C ALA A 40 1.39 17.36 9.09
N SER A 41 0.60 17.59 10.14
CA SER A 41 0.61 16.75 11.35
C SER A 41 0.12 15.33 11.04
N LYS A 42 -0.99 15.22 10.29
CA LYS A 42 -1.54 13.93 9.85
C LYS A 42 -0.60 13.19 8.89
N ARG A 43 0.09 13.90 7.99
CA ARG A 43 1.15 13.35 7.13
C ARG A 43 2.26 12.71 7.96
N GLY A 44 2.80 13.44 8.94
CA GLY A 44 3.85 12.94 9.81
C GLY A 44 3.43 11.69 10.60
N ALA A 45 2.22 11.71 11.18
CA ALA A 45 1.67 10.56 11.88
C ALA A 45 1.46 9.34 10.96
N GLY A 46 0.95 9.57 9.75
CA GLY A 46 0.76 8.52 8.74
C GLY A 46 2.08 7.86 8.31
N LEU A 47 3.12 8.67 8.10
CA LEU A 47 4.47 8.16 7.78
C LEU A 47 5.10 7.40 8.95
N ALA A 48 4.92 7.87 10.19
CA ALA A 48 5.39 7.15 11.37
C ALA A 48 4.73 5.77 11.50
N LEU A 49 3.40 5.70 11.33
CA LEU A 49 2.64 4.44 11.32
C LEU A 49 3.11 3.51 10.19
N PHE A 50 3.27 4.04 8.98
CA PHE A 50 3.79 3.28 7.84
C PHE A 50 5.16 2.68 8.13
N GLY A 51 6.08 3.47 8.69
CA GLY A 51 7.41 3.01 9.09
C GLY A 51 7.37 1.92 10.16
N MET A 52 6.55 2.09 11.21
CA MET A 52 6.40 1.08 12.27
C MET A 52 5.90 -0.26 11.73
N VAL A 53 4.88 -0.25 10.87
CA VAL A 53 4.37 -1.48 10.24
C VAL A 53 5.42 -2.10 9.32
N GLY A 54 6.19 -1.28 8.59
CA GLY A 54 7.30 -1.74 7.76
C GLY A 54 8.34 -2.57 8.53
N GLN A 55 8.64 -2.20 9.78
CA GLN A 55 9.59 -2.93 10.62
C GLN A 55 9.09 -4.30 11.09
N CYS A 56 7.78 -4.56 11.07
CA CYS A 56 7.25 -5.89 11.35
C CYS A 56 7.63 -6.92 10.26
N GLY A 57 7.89 -6.46 9.02
CA GLY A 57 8.24 -7.32 7.89
C GLY A 57 9.49 -8.17 8.15
N PRO A 58 10.65 -7.56 8.47
CA PRO A 58 11.87 -8.30 8.80
C PRO A 58 11.73 -9.26 9.99
N ILE A 59 11.00 -8.85 11.03
CA ILE A 59 10.76 -9.66 12.24
C ILE A 59 10.01 -10.96 11.88
N LEU A 60 8.95 -10.84 11.07
CA LEU A 60 8.21 -12.00 10.57
C LEU A 60 9.07 -12.83 9.62
N GLY A 61 9.77 -12.18 8.68
CA GLY A 61 10.64 -12.83 7.69
C GLY A 61 11.70 -13.73 8.33
N ALA A 62 12.33 -13.29 9.43
CA ALA A 62 13.32 -14.06 10.15
C ALA A 62 12.80 -15.40 10.69
N ARG A 63 11.50 -15.50 10.99
CA ARG A 63 10.86 -16.71 11.52
C ARG A 63 10.20 -17.59 10.45
N LEU A 64 9.94 -17.05 9.26
CA LEU A 64 9.21 -17.75 8.19
C LEU A 64 10.05 -18.78 7.42
N PHE A 65 11.37 -18.74 7.55
CA PHE A 65 12.29 -19.60 6.79
C PHE A 65 13.20 -20.47 7.68
N PRO A 66 12.65 -21.38 8.52
CA PRO A 66 13.47 -22.27 9.34
C PRO A 66 14.26 -23.27 8.48
N LYS A 67 15.48 -23.62 8.89
CA LYS A 67 16.34 -24.59 8.18
C LYS A 67 15.67 -25.96 7.97
N SER A 68 14.75 -26.34 8.86
CA SER A 68 13.95 -27.58 8.76
C SER A 68 12.96 -27.60 7.59
N ALA A 69 12.65 -26.45 6.97
CA ALA A 69 11.75 -26.34 5.83
C ALA A 69 12.48 -26.40 4.47
N GLN A 70 13.78 -26.71 4.47
CA GLN A 70 14.54 -26.97 3.24
C GLN A 70 13.95 -28.16 2.45
N PRO A 71 14.15 -28.23 1.12
CA PRO A 71 14.81 -27.23 0.26
C PRO A 71 13.83 -26.21 -0.36
N TRP A 72 12.52 -26.41 -0.20
CA TRP A 72 11.51 -25.65 -0.92
C TRP A 72 10.92 -24.48 -0.12
N TYR A 73 10.97 -24.54 1.21
CA TYR A 73 10.43 -23.51 2.12
C TYR A 73 8.97 -23.13 1.82
N SER A 74 8.17 -24.06 1.29
CA SER A 74 6.83 -23.79 0.74
C SER A 74 5.90 -23.09 1.72
N LYS A 75 6.00 -23.40 3.02
CA LYS A 75 5.20 -22.75 4.07
C LYS A 75 5.47 -21.24 4.16
N GLY A 76 6.74 -20.83 4.17
CA GLY A 76 7.12 -19.41 4.19
C GLY A 76 6.60 -18.68 2.95
N MET A 77 6.73 -19.32 1.77
CA MET A 77 6.24 -18.78 0.50
C MET A 77 4.71 -18.61 0.44
N TRP A 78 3.94 -19.55 0.99
CA TRP A 78 2.48 -19.39 1.10
C TRP A 78 2.09 -18.26 2.04
N ILE A 79 2.80 -18.10 3.17
CA ILE A 79 2.54 -17.02 4.11
C ILE A 79 2.87 -15.66 3.47
N CYS A 80 4.01 -15.53 2.78
CA CYS A 80 4.34 -14.31 2.03
C CYS A 80 3.28 -14.00 0.96
N THR A 81 2.79 -15.01 0.24
CA THR A 81 1.72 -14.83 -0.75
C THR A 81 0.43 -14.33 -0.09
N GLY A 82 0.05 -14.91 1.06
CA GLY A 82 -1.11 -14.48 1.83
C GLY A 82 -0.99 -13.04 2.34
N LEU A 83 0.20 -12.64 2.82
CA LEU A 83 0.47 -11.27 3.26
C LEU A 83 0.39 -10.27 2.10
N LEU A 84 0.98 -10.58 0.95
CA LEU A 84 0.91 -9.73 -0.25
C LEU A 84 -0.52 -9.61 -0.77
N PHE A 85 -1.27 -10.72 -0.80
CA PHE A 85 -2.67 -10.72 -1.22
C PHE A 85 -3.57 -9.95 -0.24
N GLY A 86 -3.36 -10.13 1.06
CA GLY A 86 -4.05 -9.35 2.10
C GLY A 86 -3.77 -7.86 1.98
N ALA A 87 -2.50 -7.48 1.75
CA ALA A 87 -2.13 -6.09 1.52
C ALA A 87 -2.83 -5.52 0.27
N ALA A 88 -2.93 -6.30 -0.82
CA ALA A 88 -3.66 -5.89 -2.01
C ALA A 88 -5.16 -5.69 -1.75
N ILE A 89 -5.80 -6.55 -0.95
CA ILE A 89 -7.21 -6.39 -0.54
C ILE A 89 -7.39 -5.12 0.29
N ILE A 90 -6.50 -4.88 1.25
CA ILE A 90 -6.57 -3.68 2.10
C ILE A 90 -6.41 -2.43 1.26
N ALA A 91 -5.44 -2.41 0.34
CA ALA A 91 -5.24 -1.29 -0.59
C ALA A 91 -6.46 -1.06 -1.49
N ALA A 92 -7.04 -2.12 -2.07
CA ALA A 92 -8.25 -2.02 -2.89
C ALA A 92 -9.45 -1.52 -2.09
N THR A 93 -9.62 -1.98 -0.85
CA THR A 93 -10.68 -1.54 0.06
C THR A 93 -10.52 -0.07 0.41
N LEU A 94 -9.29 0.37 0.71
CA LEU A 94 -9.00 1.77 1.00
C LEU A 94 -9.26 2.65 -0.23
N SER A 95 -8.80 2.26 -1.42
CA SER A 95 -9.11 2.97 -2.67
C SER A 95 -10.61 3.11 -2.89
N LEU A 96 -11.39 2.04 -2.67
CA LEU A 96 -12.85 2.10 -2.76
C LEU A 96 -13.45 3.05 -1.72
N CYS A 97 -12.99 3.00 -0.47
CA CYS A 97 -13.43 3.92 0.58
C CYS A 97 -13.13 5.39 0.22
N LEU A 98 -11.95 5.69 -0.33
CA LEU A 98 -11.61 7.05 -0.77
C LEU A 98 -12.50 7.51 -1.93
N ARG A 99 -12.79 6.64 -2.91
CA ARG A 99 -13.74 6.92 -4.00
C ARG A 99 -15.15 7.21 -3.47
N LEU A 100 -15.61 6.43 -2.49
CA LEU A 100 -16.93 6.62 -1.87
C LEU A 100 -16.98 7.94 -1.08
N GLN A 101 -15.90 8.30 -0.38
CA GLN A 101 -15.80 9.59 0.31
C GLN A 101 -15.81 10.76 -0.68
N ASN A 102 -15.06 10.66 -1.78
CA ASN A 102 -15.09 11.66 -2.83
C ASN A 102 -16.49 11.80 -3.43
N LYS A 103 -17.20 10.69 -3.70
CA LYS A 103 -18.59 10.73 -4.18
C LYS A 103 -19.51 11.47 -3.22
N LYS A 104 -19.42 11.20 -1.91
CA LYS A 104 -20.20 11.92 -0.89
C LYS A 104 -19.88 13.41 -0.85
N ARG A 105 -18.61 13.78 -1.01
CA ARG A 105 -18.17 15.19 -1.07
C ARG A 105 -18.67 15.87 -2.35
N ASP A 106 -18.68 15.16 -3.49
CA ASP A 106 -19.21 15.65 -4.76
C ASP A 106 -20.73 15.88 -4.69
N GLU A 107 -21.47 15.01 -4.01
CA GLU A 107 -22.91 15.19 -3.78
C GLU A 107 -23.20 16.40 -2.87
N LYS A 108 -22.34 16.67 -1.88
CA LYS A 108 -22.55 17.75 -0.89
C LYS A 108 -22.06 19.12 -1.36
N TYR A 109 -20.93 19.18 -2.06
CA TYR A 109 -20.23 20.42 -2.39
C TYR A 109 -20.10 20.65 -3.91
N GLY A 110 -20.64 19.76 -4.73
CA GLY A 110 -20.42 19.77 -6.18
C GLY A 110 -19.07 19.14 -6.56
N LYS A 111 -18.88 18.87 -7.85
CA LYS A 111 -17.61 18.34 -8.37
C LYS A 111 -16.52 19.40 -8.26
N SER A 112 -15.37 19.04 -7.70
CA SER A 112 -14.19 19.91 -7.71
C SER A 112 -13.63 20.00 -9.13
N ASP A 113 -13.28 21.20 -9.59
CA ASP A 113 -12.51 21.36 -10.83
C ASP A 113 -11.07 20.88 -10.60
N LEU A 114 -10.64 19.88 -11.37
CA LEU A 114 -9.28 19.34 -11.29
C LEU A 114 -8.22 20.32 -11.83
N ASN A 115 -8.63 21.32 -12.60
CA ASN A 115 -7.73 22.33 -13.18
C ASN A 115 -7.57 23.56 -12.28
N TYR A 116 -8.36 23.66 -11.20
CA TYR A 116 -8.34 24.79 -10.29
C TYR A 116 -8.43 24.31 -8.84
N VAL A 117 -7.27 24.23 -8.20
CA VAL A 117 -7.16 23.97 -6.75
C VAL A 117 -6.74 25.27 -6.08
N PRO A 118 -7.64 25.95 -5.35
CA PRO A 118 -7.28 27.15 -4.58
C PRO A 118 -6.13 26.86 -3.60
N PRO A 119 -5.23 27.83 -3.35
CA PRO A 119 -4.15 27.68 -2.37
C PRO A 119 -4.66 27.30 -0.97
N GLU A 120 -5.84 27.80 -0.62
CA GLU A 120 -6.56 27.56 0.63
C GLU A 120 -6.83 26.06 0.89
N VAL A 121 -7.00 25.25 -0.16
CA VAL A 121 -7.16 23.79 -0.05
C VAL A 121 -5.91 23.13 0.55
N SER A 122 -4.73 23.67 0.26
CA SER A 122 -3.48 23.16 0.81
C SER A 122 -3.27 23.54 2.28
N GLU A 123 -3.92 24.62 2.74
CA GLU A 123 -3.81 25.10 4.13
C GLU A 123 -4.85 24.43 5.03
N GLU A 124 -6.10 24.34 4.57
CA GLU A 124 -7.22 23.74 5.31
C GLU A 124 -7.31 22.21 5.14
N GLY A 125 -6.73 21.64 4.08
CA GLY A 125 -6.65 20.20 3.89
C GLY A 125 -8.03 19.51 3.83
N ASP A 126 -8.21 18.44 4.62
CA ASP A 126 -9.43 17.62 4.61
C ASP A 126 -10.72 18.40 4.96
N ASP A 127 -10.56 19.51 5.70
CA ASP A 127 -11.66 20.35 6.17
C ASP A 127 -12.21 21.26 5.05
N HIS A 128 -11.43 21.51 4.00
CA HIS A 128 -11.84 22.35 2.87
C HIS A 128 -12.87 21.66 1.96
N PRO A 129 -14.03 22.26 1.63
CA PRO A 129 -15.08 21.66 0.79
C PRO A 129 -14.60 21.08 -0.56
N LEU A 130 -13.61 21.71 -1.18
CA LEU A 130 -13.02 21.28 -2.45
C LEU A 130 -11.95 20.18 -2.34
N TYR A 131 -11.50 19.82 -1.13
CA TYR A 131 -10.52 18.76 -0.96
C TYR A 131 -11.07 17.41 -1.45
N ARG A 132 -10.23 16.68 -2.21
CA ARG A 132 -10.53 15.35 -2.72
C ARG A 132 -9.34 14.43 -2.47
N TYR A 133 -9.66 13.22 -2.04
CA TYR A 133 -8.68 12.16 -1.85
C TYR A 133 -8.20 11.63 -3.21
N VAL A 134 -6.94 11.19 -3.28
CA VAL A 134 -6.37 10.52 -4.46
C VAL A 134 -6.63 9.02 -4.32
N PRO A 135 -7.51 8.41 -5.14
CA PRO A 135 -7.89 7.01 -5.00
C PRO A 135 -6.89 6.02 -5.60
#